data_AF-A0A8J5SCW8-F1
#
_entry.id   AF-A0A8J5SCW8-F1
#
_cell.length_a   1.000
_cell.length_b   1.000
_cell.length_c   1.000
_cell.angle_alpha   90.00
_cell.angle_beta   90.00
_cell.angle_gamma   90.00
#
_symmetry.space_group_name_H-M   'P 1'
#
loop_
_entity.id
_entity.type
_entity.pdbx_description
1 polymer ?
#
loop_
_entity_poly.entity_id
_entity_poly.type
_entity_poly.pdbx_seq_one_letter_code
_entity_poly.pdbx_strand_id
1 'polypeptide(L)'
;MKLNGCTFAAYHKDDGGGMDPDSLRRCMSFGFSDKQSGSSIGQYGNGFKTSTMRLGADVIVFSRCTKSREPTQSIGLLSYTFLAETGQKDVVVPVVDYKYNILTGEVKPYQRLGPNQFSSNLSVLLKWSPFETEEQLMQNFDDIGSQGTKIIVFNLWSNDNGDLELDFDTDEDILISGAPKPVETANAAKRMNESHLANQLRYSLKVYASVLYLQLPQYFKIILRGQEVKRHAIASDLQYSQCISYKPRCFGKKEDDVFTMIGFLEGAPTVSVHGFSIYHKNRLILPFHRVLSSASSKGRGVAGVLEADYIKPTHDKQEFEKSQLYQKLINRLKDMTNEYWDSHSHLIGYHKEPRAGRAAIGFPASPALVPTLPRTTAKPLQQNPVDPFLSVVSSSANTCDKDPSNAVPIAFARPLVSEPAETDIAATLGPTVCSQPGMQITQSDQTRSPAVAIGTDLADTRKRKLDTLVQMDAPCKRQSTQDLAGCSMDSSSYQVCQYMGERDLNDFSSLNLENKKLYEECVELESAQKDLLLRERSLQLELEQAEAHYKSLLKEHMSVTAVKTEKRTA
;
A
#
# COMPACT_ATOMS: atom_id res chain seq x y z
N MET A 1 -2.31 25.36 -2.38
CA MET A 1 -2.52 26.60 -3.17
C MET A 1 -3.98 27.03 -3.03
N LYS A 2 -4.28 28.34 -2.98
CA LYS A 2 -5.65 28.84 -3.17
C LYS A 2 -5.94 28.89 -4.67
N LEU A 3 -7.03 28.26 -5.10
CA LEU A 3 -7.55 28.38 -6.47
C LEU A 3 -8.90 29.10 -6.40
N ASN A 4 -9.42 29.58 -7.54
CA ASN A 4 -10.72 30.26 -7.56
C ASN A 4 -11.80 29.32 -7.00
N GLY A 5 -12.63 29.85 -6.09
CA GLY A 5 -13.66 29.09 -5.34
C GLY A 5 -13.13 28.06 -4.32
N CYS A 6 -11.88 27.60 -4.41
CA CYS A 6 -11.35 26.48 -3.61
C CYS A 6 -10.31 26.94 -2.57
N THR A 7 -10.68 26.84 -1.29
CA THR A 7 -9.85 27.31 -0.16
C THR A 7 -8.44 26.71 -0.13
N PHE A 8 -8.31 25.41 -0.42
CA PHE A 8 -7.03 24.73 -0.57
C PHE A 8 -7.11 23.63 -1.62
N ALA A 9 -6.09 23.56 -2.47
CA ALA A 9 -5.82 22.45 -3.37
C ALA A 9 -4.36 21.99 -3.27
N ALA A 10 -4.14 20.69 -3.44
CA ALA A 10 -2.83 20.04 -3.50
C ALA A 10 -2.56 19.59 -4.94
N TYR A 11 -1.34 19.80 -5.44
CA TYR A 11 -0.95 19.38 -6.78
C TYR A 11 0.28 18.48 -6.76
N HIS A 12 0.34 17.58 -7.74
CA HIS A 12 1.47 16.72 -8.04
C HIS A 12 1.82 16.89 -9.53
N LYS A 13 3.11 16.94 -9.86
CA LYS A 13 3.56 17.08 -11.25
C LYS A 13 4.78 16.22 -11.52
N ASP A 14 4.79 15.54 -12.67
CA ASP A 14 5.93 14.82 -13.22
C ASP A 14 6.23 15.29 -14.65
N ASP A 15 7.52 15.25 -15.01
CA ASP A 15 8.07 15.43 -16.36
C ASP A 15 8.21 14.09 -17.11
N GLY A 16 7.43 13.09 -16.69
CA GLY A 16 7.45 11.74 -17.23
C GLY A 16 6.86 11.67 -18.64
N GLY A 17 6.77 10.45 -19.18
CA GLY A 17 6.37 10.23 -20.57
C GLY A 17 4.89 10.49 -20.91
N GLY A 18 4.14 11.17 -20.04
CA GLY A 18 2.72 11.52 -20.22
C GLY A 18 1.75 10.34 -20.46
N MET A 19 0.50 10.71 -20.73
CA MET A 19 -0.57 9.83 -21.19
C MET A 19 -1.18 10.38 -22.47
N ASP A 20 -1.29 9.53 -23.48
CA ASP A 20 -2.11 9.82 -24.67
C ASP A 20 -3.62 9.81 -24.33
N PRO A 21 -4.50 10.25 -25.25
CA PRO A 21 -5.93 10.39 -25.00
C PRO A 21 -6.69 9.08 -24.65
N ASP A 22 -6.13 7.90 -24.91
CA ASP A 22 -6.74 6.61 -24.53
C ASP A 22 -6.11 6.05 -23.25
N SER A 23 -4.82 6.27 -23.04
CA SER A 23 -4.17 6.00 -21.75
C SER A 23 -4.71 6.89 -20.62
N LEU A 24 -5.12 8.14 -20.87
CA LEU A 24 -5.81 8.95 -19.86
C LEU A 24 -7.18 8.34 -19.50
N ARG A 25 -7.97 7.92 -20.49
CA ARG A 25 -9.28 7.28 -20.24
C ARG A 25 -9.11 5.97 -19.46
N ARG A 26 -8.12 5.15 -19.78
CA ARG A 26 -7.76 3.93 -19.02
C ARG A 26 -7.18 4.25 -17.63
N CYS A 27 -6.51 5.39 -17.45
CA CYS A 27 -6.07 5.86 -16.14
C CYS A 27 -7.24 6.26 -15.23
N MET A 28 -8.34 6.75 -15.80
CA MET A 28 -9.59 7.08 -15.09
C MET A 28 -10.48 5.85 -14.84
N SER A 29 -10.57 4.90 -15.77
CA SER A 29 -11.36 3.66 -15.61
C SER A 29 -10.70 2.62 -14.69
N PHE A 30 -11.48 1.93 -13.86
CA PHE A 30 -10.97 0.90 -12.93
C PHE A 30 -10.32 -0.31 -13.63
N GLY A 31 -9.39 -0.99 -12.94
CA GLY A 31 -8.79 -2.26 -13.37
C GLY A 31 -7.69 -2.20 -14.44
N PHE A 32 -7.63 -1.18 -15.29
CA PHE A 32 -6.65 -1.12 -16.39
C PHE A 32 -5.20 -0.85 -15.93
N SER A 33 -4.25 -1.66 -16.40
CA SER A 33 -2.81 -1.44 -16.20
C SER A 33 -1.94 -2.22 -17.20
N ASP A 34 -1.37 -1.53 -18.19
CA ASP A 34 -0.45 -2.11 -19.20
C ASP A 34 0.96 -2.42 -18.64
N LYS A 35 1.16 -2.33 -17.32
CA LYS A 35 2.48 -2.40 -16.69
C LYS A 35 2.93 -3.85 -16.50
N GLN A 36 3.95 -4.25 -17.25
CA GLN A 36 4.50 -5.61 -17.22
C GLN A 36 4.86 -6.08 -15.81
N SER A 37 4.52 -7.33 -15.52
CA SER A 37 4.68 -7.99 -14.22
C SER A 37 6.14 -8.32 -13.91
N GLY A 38 6.88 -7.32 -13.44
CA GLY A 38 8.30 -7.46 -13.10
C GLY A 38 8.81 -6.25 -12.33
N SER A 39 9.10 -5.17 -13.06
CA SER A 39 9.76 -3.96 -12.57
C SER A 39 8.84 -2.87 -12.00
N SER A 40 7.51 -2.97 -12.18
CA SER A 40 6.57 -1.91 -11.81
C SER A 40 5.95 -2.08 -10.42
N ILE A 41 5.97 -0.98 -9.63
CA ILE A 41 5.29 -0.85 -8.32
C ILE A 41 3.76 -0.83 -8.47
N GLY A 42 3.26 -0.23 -9.56
CA GLY A 42 1.82 -0.17 -9.88
C GLY A 42 1.42 -1.33 -10.77
N GLN A 43 0.49 -2.17 -10.31
CA GLN A 43 0.00 -3.36 -11.03
C GLN A 43 -1.53 -3.42 -11.08
N TYR A 44 -2.24 -3.10 -9.99
CA TYR A 44 -3.69 -3.28 -9.84
C TYR A 44 -4.62 -2.26 -10.57
N GLY A 45 -4.08 -1.33 -11.37
CA GLY A 45 -4.86 -0.29 -12.07
C GLY A 45 -5.60 0.77 -11.22
N ASN A 46 -5.84 0.50 -9.93
CA ASN A 46 -6.74 1.31 -9.09
C ASN A 46 -6.07 2.46 -8.33
N GLY A 47 -4.74 2.40 -8.14
CA GLY A 47 -4.01 3.24 -7.17
C GLY A 47 -4.11 4.75 -7.36
N PHE A 48 -4.37 5.24 -8.58
CA PHE A 48 -4.68 6.66 -8.81
C PHE A 48 -6.00 7.04 -8.12
N LYS A 49 -7.10 6.41 -8.55
CA LYS A 49 -8.48 6.70 -8.10
C LYS A 49 -8.61 6.62 -6.59
N THR A 50 -8.07 5.56 -5.99
CA THR A 50 -8.21 5.30 -4.55
C THR A 50 -7.36 6.23 -3.68
N SER A 51 -6.27 6.79 -4.23
CA SER A 51 -5.44 7.77 -3.51
C SER A 51 -5.99 9.19 -3.65
N THR A 52 -6.45 9.59 -4.84
CA THR A 52 -6.99 10.94 -5.06
C THR A 52 -8.30 11.16 -4.31
N MET A 53 -9.24 10.20 -4.41
CA MET A 53 -10.51 10.25 -3.67
C MET A 53 -10.33 10.13 -2.15
N ARG A 54 -9.17 9.62 -1.66
CA ARG A 54 -8.80 9.66 -0.24
C ARG A 54 -8.19 10.99 0.19
N LEU A 55 -7.70 11.83 -0.73
CA LEU A 55 -7.13 13.15 -0.41
C LEU A 55 -8.16 14.28 -0.50
N GLY A 56 -9.12 14.19 -1.43
CA GLY A 56 -10.24 15.13 -1.56
C GLY A 56 -11.37 14.56 -2.39
N ALA A 57 -12.49 15.27 -2.45
CA ALA A 57 -13.67 14.85 -3.21
C ALA A 57 -13.43 14.88 -4.73
N ASP A 58 -12.54 15.75 -5.22
CA ASP A 58 -12.44 16.06 -6.65
C ASP A 58 -10.99 16.14 -7.13
N VAL A 59 -10.72 15.61 -8.32
CA VAL A 59 -9.40 15.66 -8.97
C VAL A 59 -9.50 15.95 -10.47
N ILE A 60 -8.70 16.91 -10.93
CA ILE A 60 -8.48 17.20 -12.35
C ILE A 60 -7.04 16.82 -12.74
N VAL A 61 -6.90 16.21 -13.91
CA VAL A 61 -5.63 15.71 -14.44
C VAL A 61 -5.39 16.32 -15.82
N PHE A 62 -4.24 16.97 -15.97
CA PHE A 62 -3.69 17.47 -17.22
C PHE A 62 -2.53 16.56 -17.62
N SER A 63 -2.49 16.09 -18.87
CA SER A 63 -1.35 15.27 -19.36
C SER A 63 -0.96 15.63 -20.79
N ARG A 64 0.35 15.80 -21.01
CA ARG A 64 0.95 16.11 -22.31
C ARG A 64 1.81 14.92 -22.75
N CYS A 65 1.51 14.36 -23.92
CA CYS A 65 2.17 13.16 -24.44
C CYS A 65 2.73 13.38 -25.85
N THR A 66 3.96 12.93 -26.06
CA THR A 66 4.73 13.08 -27.32
C THR A 66 5.08 11.73 -27.98
N LYS A 67 4.67 10.61 -27.38
CA LYS A 67 4.93 9.25 -27.88
C LYS A 67 4.06 8.86 -29.07
N SER A 68 2.87 9.46 -29.18
CA SER A 68 1.99 9.34 -30.33
C SER A 68 2.53 10.12 -31.52
N ARG A 69 2.24 9.66 -32.76
CA ARG A 69 2.67 10.33 -34.01
C ARG A 69 2.28 11.81 -34.08
N GLU A 70 1.17 12.17 -33.44
CA GLU A 70 0.77 13.55 -33.17
C GLU A 70 0.89 13.79 -31.65
N PRO A 71 1.58 14.85 -31.20
CA PRO A 71 1.61 15.20 -29.78
C PRO A 71 0.22 15.64 -29.31
N THR A 72 -0.12 15.27 -28.08
CA THR A 72 -1.46 15.46 -27.51
C THR A 72 -1.42 16.08 -26.13
N GLN A 73 -2.47 16.83 -25.81
CA GLN A 73 -2.75 17.36 -24.47
C GLN A 73 -4.16 16.93 -24.10
N SER A 74 -4.34 16.32 -22.93
CA SER A 74 -5.63 15.75 -22.52
C SER A 74 -5.95 16.18 -21.09
N ILE A 75 -7.21 16.56 -20.84
CA ILE A 75 -7.70 16.99 -19.53
C ILE A 75 -8.84 16.06 -19.13
N GLY A 76 -8.79 15.49 -17.92
CA GLY A 76 -9.85 14.65 -17.37
C GLY A 76 -10.20 15.02 -15.93
N LEU A 77 -11.49 15.03 -15.61
CA LEU A 77 -12.04 15.33 -14.29
C LEU A 77 -12.70 14.09 -13.68
N LEU A 78 -12.24 13.68 -12.51
CA LEU A 78 -12.91 12.70 -11.66
C LEU A 78 -13.39 13.45 -10.42
N SER A 79 -14.69 13.78 -10.39
CA SER A 79 -15.30 14.65 -9.38
C SER A 79 -16.45 13.93 -8.70
N TYR A 80 -16.35 13.73 -7.39
CA TYR A 80 -17.48 13.26 -6.57
C TYR A 80 -18.59 14.30 -6.53
N THR A 81 -18.24 15.59 -6.41
CA THR A 81 -19.18 16.71 -6.30
C THR A 81 -20.09 16.82 -7.52
N PHE A 82 -19.53 16.74 -8.73
CA PHE A 82 -20.29 16.69 -9.99
C PHE A 82 -21.28 15.52 -10.04
N LEU A 83 -20.83 14.31 -9.67
CA LEU A 83 -21.65 13.11 -9.72
C LEU A 83 -22.80 13.16 -8.70
N ALA A 84 -22.51 13.64 -7.48
CA ALA A 84 -23.48 13.79 -6.41
C ALA A 84 -24.54 14.86 -6.72
N GLU A 85 -24.13 16.09 -7.08
CA GLU A 85 -25.05 17.20 -7.35
C GLU A 85 -25.87 16.99 -8.63
N THR A 86 -25.35 16.27 -9.63
CA THR A 86 -26.13 15.92 -10.83
C THR A 86 -26.86 14.58 -10.74
N GLY A 87 -26.82 13.91 -9.58
CA GLY A 87 -27.60 12.69 -9.30
C GLY A 87 -27.23 11.48 -10.17
N GLN A 88 -25.97 11.38 -10.61
CA GLN A 88 -25.53 10.31 -11.50
C GLN A 88 -25.54 8.95 -10.79
N LYS A 89 -26.03 7.93 -11.48
CA LYS A 89 -25.98 6.53 -11.02
C LYS A 89 -24.70 5.81 -11.44
N ASP A 90 -24.11 6.26 -12.54
CA ASP A 90 -22.89 5.71 -13.13
C ASP A 90 -21.73 6.71 -13.02
N VAL A 91 -20.50 6.20 -12.97
CA VAL A 91 -19.28 7.03 -12.86
C VAL A 91 -18.94 7.67 -14.22
N VAL A 92 -19.51 8.85 -14.47
CA VAL A 92 -19.24 9.65 -15.67
C VAL A 92 -17.95 10.47 -15.46
N VAL A 93 -16.99 10.35 -16.39
CA VAL A 93 -15.71 11.08 -16.34
C VAL A 93 -15.61 12.01 -17.56
N PRO A 94 -15.81 13.34 -17.39
CA PRO A 94 -15.56 14.32 -18.44
C PRO A 94 -14.07 14.32 -18.85
N VAL A 95 -13.81 14.15 -20.14
CA VAL A 95 -12.45 14.20 -20.71
C VAL A 95 -12.46 14.94 -22.05
N VAL A 96 -11.63 15.96 -22.17
CA VAL A 96 -11.37 16.69 -23.43
C VAL A 96 -9.93 16.41 -23.90
N ASP A 97 -9.79 16.29 -25.22
CA ASP A 97 -8.55 15.94 -25.88
C ASP A 97 -8.17 17.06 -26.86
N TYR A 98 -6.88 17.38 -26.97
CA TYR A 98 -6.33 18.40 -27.87
C TYR A 98 -5.13 17.86 -28.64
N LYS A 99 -4.99 18.26 -29.90
CA LYS A 99 -3.75 18.13 -30.66
C LYS A 99 -2.84 19.29 -30.32
N TYR A 100 -1.56 19.01 -30.13
CA TYR A 100 -0.53 20.00 -29.82
C TYR A 100 0.57 19.99 -30.87
N ASN A 101 0.83 21.14 -31.48
CA ASN A 101 1.95 21.30 -32.39
C ASN A 101 3.16 21.87 -31.65
N ILE A 102 4.15 21.00 -31.34
CA ILE A 102 5.40 21.37 -30.66
C ILE A 102 6.16 22.48 -31.41
N LEU A 103 6.05 22.56 -32.73
CA LEU A 103 6.81 23.51 -33.56
C LEU A 103 6.20 24.91 -33.62
N THR A 104 4.87 25.03 -33.47
CA THR A 104 4.16 26.33 -33.53
C THR A 104 3.56 26.76 -32.20
N GLY A 105 3.58 25.90 -31.18
CA GLY A 105 2.86 26.10 -29.93
C GLY A 105 1.34 25.94 -30.04
N GLU A 106 0.81 25.71 -31.25
CA GLU A 106 -0.63 25.72 -31.51
C GLU A 106 -1.34 24.52 -30.86
N VAL A 107 -2.42 24.83 -30.14
CA VAL A 107 -3.33 23.86 -29.52
C VAL A 107 -4.65 23.87 -30.30
N LYS A 108 -5.16 22.69 -30.67
CA LYS A 108 -6.42 22.53 -31.43
C LYS A 108 -7.31 21.45 -30.80
N PRO A 109 -8.61 21.71 -30.55
CA PRO A 109 -9.56 20.71 -30.06
C PRO A 109 -9.55 19.41 -30.89
N TYR A 110 -9.35 18.27 -30.23
CA TYR A 110 -9.32 16.96 -30.87
C TYR A 110 -10.65 16.23 -30.65
N GLN A 111 -11.62 16.54 -31.52
CA GLN A 111 -13.02 16.11 -31.43
C GLN A 111 -13.23 14.64 -31.82
N ARG A 112 -12.51 13.70 -31.18
CA ARG A 112 -12.52 12.25 -31.49
C ARG A 112 -13.91 11.62 -31.49
N LEU A 113 -14.80 12.12 -30.63
CA LEU A 113 -16.17 11.66 -30.43
C LEU A 113 -17.20 12.73 -30.85
N GLY A 114 -16.79 13.63 -31.74
CA GLY A 114 -17.62 14.71 -32.30
C GLY A 114 -17.60 16.02 -31.48
N PRO A 115 -17.97 17.15 -32.10
CA PRO A 115 -17.95 18.47 -31.47
C PRO A 115 -18.87 18.56 -30.25
N ASN A 116 -20.07 17.99 -30.33
CA ASN A 116 -21.09 18.09 -29.28
C ASN A 116 -20.60 17.49 -27.94
N GLN A 117 -19.93 16.34 -27.97
CA GLN A 117 -19.38 15.74 -26.75
C GLN A 117 -18.15 16.50 -26.24
N PHE A 118 -17.29 17.02 -27.13
CA PHE A 118 -16.19 17.90 -26.72
C PHE A 118 -16.70 19.14 -25.98
N SER A 119 -17.67 19.86 -26.57
CA SER A 119 -18.28 21.04 -25.96
C SER A 119 -19.02 20.73 -24.66
N SER A 120 -19.68 19.57 -24.56
CA SER A 120 -20.33 19.11 -23.32
C SER A 120 -19.32 18.75 -22.23
N ASN A 121 -18.22 18.07 -22.55
CA ASN A 121 -17.20 17.74 -21.57
C ASN A 121 -16.46 19.00 -21.10
N LEU A 122 -16.22 19.95 -22.01
CA LEU A 122 -15.63 21.25 -21.68
C LEU A 122 -16.54 22.06 -20.76
N SER A 123 -17.85 22.17 -21.03
CA SER A 123 -18.76 22.92 -20.16
C SER A 123 -18.89 22.31 -18.75
N VAL A 124 -18.76 20.98 -18.62
CA VAL A 124 -18.67 20.32 -17.31
C VAL A 124 -17.33 20.62 -16.63
N LEU A 125 -16.20 20.61 -17.35
CA LEU A 125 -14.89 21.00 -16.80
C LEU A 125 -14.89 22.46 -16.29
N LEU A 126 -15.44 23.40 -17.07
CA LEU A 126 -15.49 24.81 -16.72
C LEU A 126 -16.49 25.13 -15.58
N LYS A 127 -17.47 24.26 -15.33
CA LYS A 127 -18.41 24.40 -14.20
C LYS A 127 -17.92 23.74 -12.90
N TRP A 128 -17.25 22.59 -12.99
CA TRP A 128 -16.99 21.71 -11.84
C TRP A 128 -15.49 21.54 -11.49
N SER A 129 -14.60 22.27 -12.16
CA SER A 129 -13.18 22.38 -11.76
C SER A 129 -12.85 23.80 -11.28
N PRO A 130 -11.69 24.05 -10.64
CA PRO A 130 -11.30 25.38 -10.15
C PRO A 130 -10.90 26.38 -11.25
N PHE A 131 -11.33 26.15 -12.50
CA PHE A 131 -10.93 26.87 -13.70
C PHE A 131 -12.17 27.23 -14.54
N GLU A 132 -12.46 28.52 -14.63
CA GLU A 132 -13.70 29.06 -15.21
C GLU A 132 -13.64 29.21 -16.74
N THR A 133 -12.43 29.23 -17.33
CA THR A 133 -12.23 29.44 -18.77
C THR A 133 -11.25 28.44 -19.40
N GLU A 134 -11.36 28.25 -20.72
CA GLU A 134 -10.49 27.32 -21.47
C GLU A 134 -9.02 27.78 -21.42
N GLU A 135 -8.76 29.08 -21.37
CA GLU A 135 -7.41 29.65 -21.21
C GLU A 135 -6.80 29.30 -19.85
N GLN A 136 -7.59 29.31 -18.77
CA GLN A 136 -7.13 28.87 -17.43
C GLN A 136 -6.81 27.36 -17.42
N LEU A 137 -7.57 26.56 -18.17
CA LEU A 137 -7.24 25.15 -18.40
C LEU A 137 -5.96 24.97 -19.22
N MET A 138 -5.71 25.79 -20.25
CA MET A 138 -4.50 25.72 -21.07
C MET A 138 -3.24 26.14 -20.30
N GLN A 139 -3.31 27.20 -19.48
CA GLN A 139 -2.19 27.67 -18.64
C GLN A 139 -1.64 26.58 -17.71
N ASN A 140 -2.44 25.58 -17.36
CA ASN A 140 -1.99 24.46 -16.53
C ASN A 140 -1.01 23.51 -17.23
N PHE A 141 -0.83 23.62 -18.56
CA PHE A 141 0.17 22.86 -19.29
C PHE A 141 1.49 23.62 -19.51
N ASP A 142 1.56 24.93 -19.23
CA ASP A 142 2.77 25.73 -19.48
C ASP A 142 3.96 25.24 -18.64
N ASP A 143 3.71 24.88 -17.37
CA ASP A 143 4.75 24.41 -16.47
C ASP A 143 5.05 22.89 -16.58
N ILE A 144 4.34 22.14 -17.43
CA ILE A 144 4.55 20.69 -17.62
C ILE A 144 5.80 20.38 -18.47
N GLY A 145 6.24 21.30 -19.32
CA GLY A 145 7.33 21.03 -20.28
C GLY A 145 6.86 20.24 -21.50
N SER A 146 7.75 19.52 -22.19
CA SER A 146 7.41 18.87 -23.47
C SER A 146 6.50 17.65 -23.33
N GLN A 147 6.58 16.93 -22.21
CA GLN A 147 5.76 15.78 -21.83
C GLN A 147 5.64 15.75 -20.30
N GLY A 148 4.57 15.15 -19.78
CA GLY A 148 4.37 14.99 -18.33
C GLY A 148 2.92 14.89 -17.91
N THR A 149 2.71 14.90 -16.59
CA THR A 149 1.38 14.91 -15.97
C THR A 149 1.32 15.94 -14.84
N LYS A 150 0.20 16.62 -14.69
CA LYS A 150 -0.12 17.49 -13.57
C LYS A 150 -1.49 17.09 -13.01
N ILE A 151 -1.52 16.68 -11.76
CA ILE A 151 -2.70 16.22 -11.02
C ILE A 151 -3.00 17.28 -9.98
N ILE A 152 -4.24 17.78 -9.92
CA ILE A 152 -4.69 18.75 -8.92
C ILE A 152 -5.87 18.15 -8.18
N VAL A 153 -5.69 17.84 -6.90
CA VAL A 153 -6.76 17.41 -5.99
C VAL A 153 -7.26 18.64 -5.22
N PHE A 154 -8.56 18.85 -5.26
CA PHE A 154 -9.25 19.96 -4.60
C PHE A 154 -10.44 19.42 -3.80
N ASN A 155 -11.09 20.31 -3.02
CA ASN A 155 -12.08 19.92 -2.01
C ASN A 155 -11.51 18.83 -1.08
N LEU A 156 -10.35 19.14 -0.49
CA LEU A 156 -9.58 18.26 0.39
C LEU A 156 -10.37 17.92 1.67
N TRP A 157 -10.20 16.70 2.17
CA TRP A 157 -10.95 16.23 3.33
C TRP A 157 -10.53 16.96 4.62
N SER A 158 -11.54 17.19 5.47
CA SER A 158 -11.39 17.77 6.81
C SER A 158 -11.63 16.69 7.87
N ASN A 159 -11.07 16.89 9.06
CA ASN A 159 -11.25 16.04 10.23
C ASN A 159 -12.57 16.36 10.96
N ASP A 160 -12.85 15.63 12.05
CA ASP A 160 -14.08 15.77 12.85
C ASP A 160 -14.24 17.16 13.51
N ASN A 161 -13.17 17.97 13.59
CA ASN A 161 -13.22 19.35 14.11
C ASN A 161 -13.54 20.38 13.01
N GLY A 162 -13.51 20.00 11.74
CA GLY A 162 -13.64 20.90 10.59
C GLY A 162 -12.32 21.50 10.07
N ASP A 163 -11.17 21.14 10.66
CA ASP A 163 -9.86 21.50 10.12
C ASP A 163 -9.46 20.54 8.99
N LEU A 164 -8.65 20.98 8.02
CA LEU A 164 -8.08 20.07 7.01
C LEU A 164 -7.27 18.94 7.66
N GLU A 165 -7.30 17.73 7.09
CA GLU A 165 -6.46 16.62 7.57
C GLU A 165 -4.96 16.89 7.37
N LEU A 166 -4.61 17.72 6.39
CA LEU A 166 -3.24 18.11 6.05
C LEU A 166 -2.99 19.58 6.41
N ASP A 167 -1.94 19.80 7.21
CA ASP A 167 -1.38 21.11 7.53
C ASP A 167 -0.47 21.59 6.38
N PHE A 168 -0.75 22.81 5.90
CA PHE A 168 -0.02 23.50 4.85
C PHE A 168 0.68 24.78 5.33
N ASP A 169 0.62 25.13 6.61
CA ASP A 169 1.24 26.35 7.16
C ASP A 169 2.74 26.16 7.42
N THR A 170 3.21 24.92 7.57
CA THR A 170 4.64 24.59 7.72
C THR A 170 5.40 24.75 6.39
N ASP A 171 6.19 25.83 6.25
CA ASP A 171 6.78 26.30 4.96
C ASP A 171 7.50 25.26 4.09
N GLU A 172 8.17 24.27 4.68
CA GLU A 172 8.95 23.27 3.94
C GLU A 172 8.34 21.86 3.88
N ASP A 173 7.19 21.62 4.50
CA ASP A 173 6.60 20.28 4.67
C ASP A 173 5.07 20.29 4.46
N ILE A 174 4.46 19.11 4.42
CA ILE A 174 3.03 18.92 4.58
C ILE A 174 2.88 17.97 5.76
N LEU A 175 2.26 18.43 6.85
CA LEU A 175 2.11 17.65 8.07
C LEU A 175 0.69 17.07 8.16
N ILE A 176 0.50 16.02 8.96
CA ILE A 176 -0.84 15.60 9.38
C ILE A 176 -1.30 16.53 10.51
N SER A 177 -2.51 17.07 10.41
CA SER A 177 -3.09 17.95 11.43
C SER A 177 -3.16 17.26 12.79
N GLY A 178 -2.73 17.98 13.83
CA GLY A 178 -2.50 17.40 15.17
C GLY A 178 -1.11 16.75 15.36
N ALA A 179 -0.19 16.91 14.40
CA ALA A 179 1.22 16.56 14.57
C ALA A 179 1.80 17.10 15.89
N PRO A 180 2.74 16.38 16.56
CA PRO A 180 3.37 16.87 17.77
C PRO A 180 4.13 18.18 17.51
N LYS A 181 3.57 19.30 17.98
CA LYS A 181 4.32 20.56 18.07
C LYS A 181 5.58 20.32 18.92
N PRO A 182 6.72 20.97 18.63
CA PRO A 182 7.94 20.80 19.41
C PRO A 182 7.82 21.47 20.78
N VAL A 183 7.07 20.84 21.68
CA VAL A 183 6.95 21.19 23.09
C VAL A 183 8.33 21.02 23.74
N GLU A 184 8.64 21.89 24.70
CA GLU A 184 9.90 21.87 25.47
C GLU A 184 9.93 20.71 26.48
N THR A 185 9.86 19.47 25.97
CA THR A 185 10.01 18.24 26.75
C THR A 185 11.40 18.23 27.40
N ALA A 186 11.52 18.68 28.65
CA ALA A 186 12.80 18.85 29.35
C ALA A 186 13.71 17.60 29.23
N ASN A 187 13.12 16.41 29.37
CA ASN A 187 13.78 15.11 29.24
C ASN A 187 14.39 14.90 27.83
N ALA A 188 15.70 15.09 27.70
CA ALA A 188 16.46 14.92 26.46
C ALA A 188 16.25 13.53 25.80
N ALA A 189 16.19 12.46 26.60
CA ALA A 189 15.91 11.11 26.11
C ALA A 189 14.53 10.98 25.46
N LYS A 190 13.51 11.69 25.97
CA LYS A 190 12.17 11.71 25.38
C LYS A 190 12.18 12.53 24.08
N ARG A 191 12.82 13.71 24.06
CA ARG A 191 13.05 14.50 22.84
C ARG A 191 13.74 13.68 21.74
N MET A 192 14.83 12.98 22.03
CA MET A 192 15.53 12.12 21.06
C MET A 192 14.65 11.01 20.47
N ASN A 193 13.68 10.50 21.25
CA ASN A 193 12.72 9.51 20.75
C ASN A 193 11.64 10.18 19.90
N GLU A 194 11.07 11.30 20.34
CA GLU A 194 10.06 12.07 19.59
C GLU A 194 10.62 12.56 18.25
N SER A 195 11.86 13.05 18.24
CA SER A 195 12.58 13.49 17.03
C SER A 195 13.19 12.34 16.21
N HIS A 196 13.06 11.06 16.61
CA HIS A 196 13.62 9.96 15.84
C HIS A 196 12.84 9.76 14.53
N LEU A 197 13.55 9.51 13.42
CA LEU A 197 13.04 9.30 12.07
C LEU A 197 11.72 8.49 12.04
N ALA A 198 11.71 7.31 12.65
CA ALA A 198 10.57 6.40 12.72
C ALA A 198 9.27 6.98 13.32
N ASN A 199 9.35 8.01 14.15
CA ASN A 199 8.20 8.71 14.71
C ASN A 199 7.80 9.90 13.84
N GLN A 200 8.76 10.62 13.24
CA GLN A 200 8.51 11.66 12.24
C GLN A 200 7.78 11.12 11.00
N LEU A 201 8.08 9.88 10.57
CA LEU A 201 7.39 9.17 9.48
C LEU A 201 5.86 9.07 9.63
N ARG A 202 5.33 9.28 10.83
CA ARG A 202 3.88 9.20 11.11
C ARG A 202 3.13 10.47 10.76
N TYR A 203 3.81 11.60 10.58
CA TYR A 203 3.16 12.90 10.42
C TYR A 203 3.88 13.88 9.46
N SER A 204 5.13 13.65 9.07
CA SER A 204 5.87 14.49 8.10
C SER A 204 5.94 13.83 6.72
N LEU A 205 5.45 14.52 5.69
CA LEU A 205 5.56 14.07 4.31
C LEU A 205 7.00 14.17 3.79
N LYS A 206 7.75 15.20 4.17
CA LYS A 206 9.18 15.38 3.83
C LYS A 206 10.01 14.18 4.31
N VAL A 207 9.74 13.69 5.52
CA VAL A 207 10.45 12.54 6.10
C VAL A 207 9.92 11.20 5.57
N TYR A 208 8.63 11.06 5.30
CA TYR A 208 8.10 9.87 4.60
C TYR A 208 8.67 9.74 3.18
N ALA A 209 8.74 10.84 2.44
CA ALA A 209 9.28 10.90 1.09
C ALA A 209 10.78 10.59 1.01
N SER A 210 11.58 10.98 2.01
CA SER A 210 13.03 10.75 2.00
C SER A 210 13.42 9.28 2.09
N VAL A 211 12.64 8.45 2.80
CA VAL A 211 12.86 7.00 2.93
C VAL A 211 11.98 6.15 2.02
N LEU A 212 11.06 6.77 1.28
CA LEU A 212 10.00 6.13 0.50
C LEU A 212 10.52 5.06 -0.47
N TYR A 213 11.73 5.29 -0.98
CA TYR A 213 12.44 4.43 -1.90
C TYR A 213 13.80 4.01 -1.34
N LEU A 214 14.17 2.74 -1.52
CA LEU A 214 15.44 2.20 -1.03
C LEU A 214 16.62 2.89 -1.74
N GLN A 215 16.49 3.12 -3.04
CA GLN A 215 17.43 3.87 -3.89
C GLN A 215 16.64 4.82 -4.81
N LEU A 216 17.17 6.02 -5.09
CA LEU A 216 16.64 6.89 -6.13
C LEU A 216 17.53 6.81 -7.38
N PRO A 217 16.97 6.54 -8.58
CA PRO A 217 17.71 6.70 -9.83
C PRO A 217 18.16 8.15 -10.03
N GLN A 218 19.30 8.38 -10.68
CA GLN A 218 19.88 9.72 -10.88
C GLN A 218 18.95 10.68 -11.65
N TYR A 219 18.04 10.16 -12.48
CA TYR A 219 17.05 10.91 -13.24
C TYR A 219 15.77 11.24 -12.46
N PHE A 220 15.62 10.79 -11.21
CA PHE A 220 14.40 10.94 -10.43
C PHE A 220 14.66 11.73 -9.14
N LYS A 221 13.89 12.79 -8.93
CA LYS A 221 13.94 13.67 -7.75
C LYS A 221 12.54 13.84 -7.19
N ILE A 222 12.42 14.00 -5.88
CA ILE A 222 11.19 14.41 -5.21
C ILE A 222 11.35 15.87 -4.81
N ILE A 223 10.42 16.72 -5.23
CA ILE A 223 10.37 18.14 -4.84
C ILE A 223 9.09 18.37 -4.03
N LEU A 224 9.23 18.82 -2.79
CA LEU A 224 8.12 19.17 -1.90
C LEU A 224 8.18 20.68 -1.63
N ARG A 225 7.09 21.39 -1.94
CA ARG A 225 6.97 22.86 -1.76
C ARG A 225 8.13 23.67 -2.38
N GLY A 226 8.70 23.17 -3.48
CA GLY A 226 9.83 23.78 -4.18
C GLY A 226 11.22 23.35 -3.67
N GLN A 227 11.33 22.58 -2.58
CA GLN A 227 12.60 22.06 -2.07
C GLN A 227 12.83 20.60 -2.49
N GLU A 228 14.07 20.26 -2.87
CA GLU A 228 14.46 18.88 -3.17
C GLU A 228 14.57 18.04 -1.89
N VAL A 229 13.74 16.99 -1.79
CA VAL A 229 13.76 16.03 -0.69
C VAL A 229 14.92 15.06 -0.92
N LYS A 230 16.01 15.26 -0.19
CA LYS A 230 17.18 14.36 -0.21
C LYS A 230 16.76 12.98 0.32
N ARG A 231 17.10 11.90 -0.41
CA ARG A 231 16.87 10.53 0.04
C ARG A 231 17.65 10.25 1.33
N HIS A 232 16.95 9.79 2.36
CA HIS A 232 17.56 9.32 3.61
C HIS A 232 17.74 7.81 3.57
N ALA A 233 18.91 7.32 3.96
CA ALA A 233 19.21 5.90 3.97
C ALA A 233 19.09 5.36 5.40
N ILE A 234 18.00 4.68 5.74
CA ILE A 234 17.86 4.01 7.06
C ILE A 234 19.04 3.07 7.34
N ALA A 235 19.68 2.56 6.28
CA ALA A 235 20.93 1.82 6.29
C ALA A 235 22.15 2.55 6.92
N SER A 236 22.29 3.87 6.77
CA SER A 236 23.43 4.61 7.32
C SER A 236 23.31 4.90 8.81
N ASP A 237 22.10 4.81 9.35
CA ASP A 237 21.79 5.06 10.77
C ASP A 237 22.18 3.85 11.66
N LEU A 238 22.69 2.77 11.04
CA LEU A 238 22.99 1.48 11.66
C LEU A 238 24.46 1.36 12.07
N GLN A 239 24.72 1.56 13.36
CA GLN A 239 25.99 1.24 14.01
C GLN A 239 26.18 -0.28 14.13
N TYR A 240 27.43 -0.74 14.07
CA TYR A 240 27.82 -2.16 14.14
C TYR A 240 27.07 -3.05 13.14
N SER A 241 26.83 -2.53 11.93
CA SER A 241 26.00 -3.16 10.92
C SER A 241 26.57 -4.49 10.40
N GLN A 242 25.69 -5.47 10.20
CA GLN A 242 25.99 -6.75 9.58
C GLN A 242 25.01 -7.02 8.44
N CYS A 243 25.51 -7.58 7.34
CA CYS A 243 24.69 -8.08 6.25
C CYS A 243 24.49 -9.59 6.43
N ILE A 244 23.24 -10.01 6.57
CA ILE A 244 22.83 -11.41 6.74
C ILE A 244 21.95 -11.80 5.56
N SER A 245 22.34 -12.83 4.82
CA SER A 245 21.51 -13.40 3.77
C SER A 245 20.49 -14.40 4.34
N TYR A 246 19.28 -14.38 3.79
CA TYR A 246 18.24 -15.36 4.02
C TYR A 246 17.74 -15.90 2.68
N LYS A 247 17.66 -17.23 2.53
CA LYS A 247 17.06 -17.84 1.33
C LYS A 247 15.64 -18.31 1.64
N PRO A 248 14.59 -17.71 1.04
CA PRO A 248 13.23 -18.20 1.19
C PRO A 248 13.12 -19.66 0.72
N ARG A 249 12.49 -20.50 1.55
CA ARG A 249 12.15 -21.88 1.17
C ARG A 249 10.70 -21.95 0.72
N CYS A 250 10.52 -21.68 -0.57
CA CYS A 250 9.26 -21.80 -1.30
C CYS A 250 9.18 -23.17 -1.98
N PHE A 251 7.98 -23.72 -2.11
CA PHE A 251 7.78 -24.99 -2.80
C PHE A 251 7.91 -24.77 -4.32
N GLY A 252 8.73 -25.59 -4.98
CA GLY A 252 8.85 -25.63 -6.44
C GLY A 252 9.65 -24.50 -7.11
N LYS A 253 9.94 -23.37 -6.45
CA LYS A 253 10.72 -22.26 -7.01
C LYS A 253 11.99 -21.97 -6.19
N LYS A 254 13.11 -21.77 -6.88
CA LYS A 254 14.31 -21.15 -6.32
C LYS A 254 14.10 -19.64 -6.34
N GLU A 255 14.04 -19.03 -5.16
CA GLU A 255 14.07 -17.57 -5.01
C GLU A 255 15.50 -17.11 -4.70
N ASP A 256 15.78 -15.84 -5.02
CA ASP A 256 17.09 -15.21 -4.80
C ASP A 256 17.38 -15.02 -3.30
N ASP A 257 18.64 -14.73 -2.98
CA ASP A 257 19.05 -14.53 -1.59
C ASP A 257 18.67 -13.13 -1.11
N VAL A 258 17.86 -13.08 -0.05
CA VAL A 258 17.35 -11.86 0.57
C VAL A 258 18.42 -11.31 1.50
N PHE A 259 19.07 -10.23 1.11
CA PHE A 259 20.03 -9.54 1.95
C PHE A 259 19.31 -8.62 2.94
N THR A 260 19.52 -8.87 4.23
CA THR A 260 19.05 -8.02 5.33
C THR A 260 20.25 -7.40 6.01
N MET A 261 20.33 -6.08 6.02
CA MET A 261 21.30 -5.36 6.83
C MET A 261 20.68 -5.06 8.20
N ILE A 262 21.35 -5.49 9.28
CA ILE A 262 20.89 -5.34 10.67
C ILE A 262 21.95 -4.58 11.48
N GLY A 263 21.53 -3.72 12.40
CA GLY A 263 22.43 -2.94 13.25
C GLY A 263 21.75 -2.32 14.45
N PHE A 264 22.50 -1.58 15.25
CA PHE A 264 21.94 -0.68 16.27
C PHE A 264 21.70 0.70 15.71
N LEU A 265 20.55 1.30 15.99
CA LEU A 265 20.27 2.70 15.66
C LEU A 265 21.21 3.64 16.41
N GLU A 266 21.69 4.68 15.73
CA GLU A 266 22.37 5.79 16.37
C GLU A 266 21.55 6.36 17.54
N GLY A 267 22.20 6.57 18.69
CA GLY A 267 21.54 6.99 19.93
C GLY A 267 20.91 5.86 20.74
N ALA A 268 20.99 4.58 20.34
CA ALA A 268 20.80 3.47 21.27
C ALA A 268 21.85 3.54 22.41
N PRO A 269 21.54 3.17 23.67
CA PRO A 269 20.28 2.57 24.16
C PRO A 269 19.16 3.58 24.47
N THR A 270 19.43 4.88 24.37
CA THR A 270 18.48 5.97 24.67
C THR A 270 17.29 5.99 23.71
N VAL A 271 17.53 5.72 22.43
CA VAL A 271 16.50 5.49 21.41
C VAL A 271 15.81 4.14 21.67
N SER A 272 14.51 4.19 21.90
CA SER A 272 13.64 3.02 22.16
C SER A 272 13.08 2.38 20.90
N VAL A 273 13.21 3.06 19.76
CA VAL A 273 12.81 2.56 18.44
C VAL A 273 13.60 1.29 18.08
N HIS A 274 12.93 0.35 17.41
CA HIS A 274 13.49 -0.91 16.94
C HIS A 274 12.54 -1.50 15.88
N GLY A 275 13.05 -2.40 15.05
CA GLY A 275 12.27 -3.08 14.00
C GLY A 275 12.83 -2.91 12.59
N PHE A 276 12.23 -3.61 11.63
CA PHE A 276 12.73 -3.70 10.25
C PHE A 276 11.97 -2.80 9.29
N SER A 277 12.67 -2.02 8.49
CA SER A 277 12.11 -1.30 7.35
C SER A 277 12.16 -2.20 6.11
N ILE A 278 10.99 -2.70 5.72
CA ILE A 278 10.83 -3.73 4.69
C ILE A 278 10.33 -3.09 3.39
N TYR A 279 11.11 -3.24 2.33
CA TYR A 279 10.83 -2.75 0.98
C TYR A 279 10.32 -3.89 0.08
N HIS A 280 9.67 -3.54 -1.03
CA HIS A 280 9.37 -4.43 -2.15
C HIS A 280 9.42 -3.59 -3.43
N LYS A 281 10.22 -3.99 -4.42
CA LYS A 281 10.41 -3.34 -5.72
C LYS A 281 10.76 -1.87 -5.56
N ASN A 282 11.81 -1.63 -4.78
CA ASN A 282 12.33 -0.34 -4.37
C ASN A 282 11.37 0.53 -3.52
N ARG A 283 10.11 0.14 -3.27
CA ARG A 283 9.13 0.90 -2.46
C ARG A 283 9.07 0.36 -1.03
N LEU A 284 9.18 1.26 -0.04
CA LEU A 284 8.94 0.94 1.37
C LEU A 284 7.50 0.43 1.56
N ILE A 285 7.30 -0.68 2.27
CA ILE A 285 5.97 -1.22 2.61
C ILE A 285 5.73 -1.10 4.12
N LEU A 286 6.66 -1.60 4.94
CA LEU A 286 6.56 -1.58 6.40
C LEU A 286 7.73 -0.81 7.02
N PRO A 287 7.55 0.42 7.54
CA PRO A 287 8.59 1.15 8.27
C PRO A 287 8.77 0.60 9.69
N PHE A 288 10.03 0.34 10.10
CA PHE A 288 10.40 0.00 11.49
C PHE A 288 9.50 -1.06 12.16
N HIS A 289 9.16 -2.12 11.43
CA HIS A 289 8.24 -3.17 11.87
C HIS A 289 8.81 -3.97 13.04
N ARG A 290 8.15 -3.87 14.21
CA ARG A 290 8.56 -4.55 15.45
C ARG A 290 8.27 -6.05 15.39
N VAL A 291 9.29 -6.84 15.06
CA VAL A 291 9.19 -8.32 15.02
C VAL A 291 9.23 -8.96 16.41
N LEU A 292 9.90 -8.33 17.37
CA LEU A 292 9.84 -8.69 18.79
C LEU A 292 8.85 -7.76 19.51
N SER A 293 7.98 -8.35 20.32
CA SER A 293 7.17 -7.64 21.32
C SER A 293 7.54 -8.24 22.68
N SER A 294 8.23 -7.47 23.51
CA SER A 294 8.76 -7.93 24.80
C SER A 294 8.87 -6.76 25.78
N ALA A 295 8.54 -7.02 27.05
CA ALA A 295 8.83 -6.10 28.16
C ALA A 295 10.31 -6.15 28.61
N SER A 296 11.12 -7.06 28.05
CA SER A 296 12.56 -7.12 28.32
C SER A 296 13.33 -6.08 27.50
N SER A 297 14.59 -5.84 27.88
CA SER A 297 15.50 -4.98 27.11
C SER A 297 15.88 -5.54 25.73
N LYS A 298 15.60 -6.83 25.46
CA LYS A 298 16.15 -7.56 24.31
C LYS A 298 15.59 -7.04 22.97
N GLY A 299 16.49 -6.55 22.12
CA GLY A 299 16.18 -6.02 20.78
C GLY A 299 15.95 -4.50 20.74
N ARG A 300 15.97 -3.78 21.87
CA ARG A 300 15.77 -2.33 21.91
C ARG A 300 16.88 -1.56 21.22
N GLY A 301 16.55 -0.75 20.22
CA GLY A 301 17.53 -0.08 19.38
C GLY A 301 18.05 -0.92 18.21
N VAL A 302 17.67 -2.20 18.08
CA VAL A 302 18.01 -2.97 16.86
C VAL A 302 17.06 -2.60 15.74
N ALA A 303 17.62 -2.20 14.61
CA ALA A 303 16.87 -2.01 13.38
C ALA A 303 17.53 -2.76 12.21
N GLY A 304 16.78 -2.89 11.12
CA GLY A 304 17.33 -3.44 9.90
C GLY A 304 16.56 -3.03 8.66
N VAL A 305 17.17 -3.26 7.51
CA VAL A 305 16.65 -2.91 6.19
C VAL A 305 16.78 -4.12 5.27
N LEU A 306 15.70 -4.44 4.55
CA LEU A 306 15.67 -5.52 3.55
C LEU A 306 14.63 -5.25 2.45
N GLU A 307 14.76 -5.98 1.35
CA GLU A 307 13.82 -6.00 0.24
C GLU A 307 13.20 -7.40 0.11
N ALA A 308 11.88 -7.49 -0.10
CA ALA A 308 11.08 -8.70 0.06
C ALA A 308 10.17 -8.99 -1.14
N ASP A 309 10.72 -8.88 -2.36
CA ASP A 309 10.03 -8.96 -3.65
C ASP A 309 9.23 -10.25 -3.93
N TYR A 310 9.53 -11.32 -3.17
CA TYR A 310 8.83 -12.60 -3.20
C TYR A 310 7.50 -12.61 -2.44
N ILE A 311 7.22 -11.57 -1.64
CA ILE A 311 5.97 -11.41 -0.89
C ILE A 311 5.16 -10.28 -1.51
N LYS A 312 3.91 -10.57 -1.90
CA LYS A 312 3.02 -9.56 -2.46
C LYS A 312 2.58 -8.54 -1.39
N PRO A 313 2.62 -7.23 -1.69
CA PRO A 313 2.03 -6.22 -0.83
C PRO A 313 0.50 -6.26 -0.90
N THR A 314 -0.16 -5.69 0.10
CA THR A 314 -1.61 -5.41 0.06
C THR A 314 -1.93 -4.33 -0.99
N HIS A 315 -3.22 -4.20 -1.35
CA HIS A 315 -3.69 -3.25 -2.37
C HIS A 315 -3.22 -1.80 -2.11
N ASP A 316 -3.29 -1.35 -0.86
CA ASP A 316 -2.84 -0.03 -0.36
C ASP A 316 -1.31 0.08 -0.22
N LYS A 317 -0.58 -1.04 -0.28
CA LYS A 317 0.88 -1.17 -0.11
C LYS A 317 1.39 -0.66 1.25
N GLN A 318 0.56 -0.73 2.30
CA GLN A 318 0.98 -0.48 3.68
C GLN A 318 1.25 -1.77 4.46
N GLU A 319 0.94 -2.94 3.90
CA GLU A 319 1.27 -4.24 4.49
C GLU A 319 1.60 -5.28 3.39
N PHE A 320 1.90 -6.51 3.80
CA PHE A 320 2.07 -7.69 2.95
C PHE A 320 0.93 -8.68 3.14
N GLU A 321 0.58 -9.43 2.09
CA GLU A 321 -0.34 -10.57 2.17
C GLU A 321 0.15 -11.55 3.27
N LYS A 322 -0.75 -11.96 4.18
CA LYS A 322 -0.47 -12.80 5.37
C LYS A 322 -0.18 -14.28 5.06
N SER A 323 0.54 -14.51 3.97
CA SER A 323 0.99 -15.80 3.46
C SER A 323 1.93 -16.55 4.43
N GLN A 324 2.13 -17.84 4.18
CA GLN A 324 3.16 -18.62 4.87
C GLN A 324 4.58 -18.04 4.69
N LEU A 325 4.85 -17.34 3.58
CA LEU A 325 6.15 -16.72 3.30
C LEU A 325 6.39 -15.50 4.19
N TYR A 326 5.36 -14.67 4.38
CA TYR A 326 5.39 -13.59 5.37
C TYR A 326 5.62 -14.11 6.79
N GLN A 327 4.94 -15.18 7.21
CA GLN A 327 5.17 -15.78 8.53
C GLN A 327 6.59 -16.37 8.69
N LYS A 328 7.13 -17.00 7.65
CA LYS A 328 8.53 -17.48 7.63
C LYS A 328 9.52 -16.31 7.76
N LEU A 329 9.33 -15.22 7.01
CA LEU A 329 10.16 -14.03 7.09
C LEU A 329 10.11 -13.40 8.49
N ILE A 330 8.92 -13.11 9.01
CA ILE A 330 8.75 -12.47 10.32
C ILE A 330 9.39 -13.31 11.43
N ASN A 331 9.31 -14.65 11.37
CA ASN A 331 10.01 -15.50 12.32
C ASN A 331 11.53 -15.45 12.14
N ARG A 332 12.07 -15.53 10.92
CA ARG A 332 13.52 -15.40 10.70
C ARG A 332 14.06 -14.04 11.18
N LEU A 333 13.32 -12.95 11.00
CA LEU A 333 13.71 -11.63 11.50
C LEU A 333 13.75 -11.58 13.04
N LYS A 334 12.86 -12.31 13.75
CA LYS A 334 12.97 -12.48 15.21
C LYS A 334 14.25 -13.22 15.58
N ASP A 335 14.55 -14.32 14.90
CA ASP A 335 15.75 -15.13 15.17
C ASP A 335 17.02 -14.29 14.95
N MET A 336 17.12 -13.58 13.81
CA MET A 336 18.21 -12.65 13.50
C MET A 336 18.35 -11.53 14.54
N THR A 337 17.24 -10.97 15.02
CA THR A 337 17.27 -9.96 16.10
C THR A 337 17.85 -10.55 17.40
N ASN A 338 17.50 -11.79 17.73
CA ASN A 338 18.02 -12.47 18.92
C ASN A 338 19.51 -12.82 18.77
N GLU A 339 19.90 -13.41 17.64
CA GLU A 339 21.28 -13.77 17.28
C GLU A 339 22.20 -12.54 17.32
N TYR A 340 21.78 -11.46 16.65
CA TYR A 340 22.52 -10.20 16.60
C TYR A 340 22.60 -9.54 17.97
N TRP A 341 21.49 -9.49 18.74
CA TRP A 341 21.48 -8.91 20.08
C TRP A 341 22.41 -9.65 21.05
N ASP A 342 22.28 -10.97 21.13
CA ASP A 342 23.05 -11.77 22.08
C ASP A 342 24.55 -11.72 21.75
N SER A 343 24.91 -11.42 20.50
CA SER A 343 26.27 -11.13 20.08
C SER A 343 26.71 -9.69 20.45
N HIS A 344 25.99 -8.66 20.00
CA HIS A 344 26.51 -7.28 19.94
C HIS A 344 26.01 -6.33 21.05
N SER A 345 25.01 -6.71 21.86
CA SER A 345 24.45 -5.88 22.94
C SER A 345 25.49 -5.20 23.84
N HIS A 346 26.58 -5.91 24.16
CA HIS A 346 27.66 -5.41 25.00
C HIS A 346 28.42 -4.20 24.42
N LEU A 347 28.40 -3.99 23.10
CA LEU A 347 29.07 -2.87 22.42
C LEU A 347 28.34 -1.53 22.61
N ILE A 348 27.03 -1.58 22.85
CA ILE A 348 26.15 -0.41 23.06
C ILE A 348 25.89 -0.17 24.56
N GLY A 349 26.68 -0.80 25.45
CA GLY A 349 26.54 -0.64 26.90
C GLY A 349 25.34 -1.37 27.52
N TYR A 350 24.66 -2.25 26.78
CA TYR A 350 23.64 -3.13 27.38
C TYR A 350 24.32 -4.22 28.22
N HIS A 351 24.29 -4.06 29.53
CA HIS A 351 24.73 -5.09 30.47
C HIS A 351 23.81 -6.31 30.39
N LYS A 352 24.39 -7.48 30.12
CA LYS A 352 23.72 -8.77 30.31
C LYS A 352 23.73 -9.08 31.81
N GLU A 353 22.56 -9.19 32.43
CA GLU A 353 22.50 -9.79 33.77
C GLU A 353 23.00 -11.24 33.70
N PRO A 354 23.94 -11.65 34.57
CA PRO A 354 24.37 -13.04 34.62
C PRO A 354 23.21 -13.90 35.11
N ARG A 355 22.75 -14.84 34.28
CA ARG A 355 21.75 -15.84 34.69
C ARG A 355 22.25 -16.57 35.94
N ALA A 356 21.63 -16.30 37.09
CA ALA A 356 21.94 -16.97 38.35
C ALA A 356 21.91 -18.50 38.13
N GLY A 357 23.01 -19.16 38.49
CA GLY A 357 23.33 -20.47 37.96
C GLY A 357 22.38 -21.57 38.44
N ARG A 358 21.92 -22.41 37.50
CA ARG A 358 21.57 -23.80 37.83
C ARG A 358 22.87 -24.56 38.12
N ALA A 359 23.36 -24.43 39.36
CA ALA A 359 24.42 -25.30 39.87
C ALA A 359 23.96 -26.76 39.73
N ALA A 360 24.85 -27.63 39.26
CA ALA A 360 24.52 -29.04 39.07
C ALA A 360 24.22 -29.72 40.41
N ILE A 361 23.19 -30.58 40.43
CA ILE A 361 22.84 -31.37 41.62
C ILE A 361 23.90 -32.47 41.78
N GLY A 362 24.93 -32.19 42.57
CA GLY A 362 25.90 -33.18 43.01
C GLY A 362 25.35 -34.01 44.17
N PHE A 363 25.44 -35.34 44.07
CA PHE A 363 25.06 -36.24 45.15
C PHE A 363 26.04 -36.13 46.35
N PRO A 364 25.57 -36.28 47.59
CA PRO A 364 26.42 -36.14 48.78
C PRO A 364 27.31 -37.37 49.00
N ALA A 365 28.62 -37.15 49.12
CA ALA A 365 29.56 -38.12 49.69
C ALA A 365 29.66 -37.93 51.21
N SER A 366 29.76 -39.03 51.96
CA SER A 366 29.86 -39.01 53.43
C SER A 366 31.29 -38.69 53.92
N PRO A 367 31.46 -38.17 55.16
CA PRO A 367 32.71 -37.51 55.59
C PRO A 367 33.79 -38.47 56.12
N ALA A 368 35.03 -37.97 56.13
CA ALA A 368 36.20 -38.59 56.78
C ALA A 368 36.85 -37.61 57.79
N LEU A 369 37.70 -38.14 58.68
CA LEU A 369 38.05 -37.57 59.99
C LEU A 369 38.90 -36.27 59.99
N VAL A 370 38.73 -35.49 61.07
CA VAL A 370 39.64 -34.42 61.58
C VAL A 370 40.81 -35.05 62.38
N PRO A 371 41.98 -34.39 62.53
CA PRO A 371 42.22 -33.34 63.57
C PRO A 371 42.97 -32.09 63.00
N THR A 372 42.66 -30.82 63.36
CA THR A 372 43.04 -30.02 64.57
C THR A 372 44.56 -29.96 64.87
N LEU A 373 45.19 -28.85 65.33
CA LEU A 373 44.71 -27.72 66.16
C LEU A 373 45.46 -26.35 65.81
N PRO A 374 45.80 -25.34 66.67
CA PRO A 374 45.28 -23.96 66.48
C PRO A 374 46.28 -22.75 66.61
N ARG A 375 45.71 -21.52 66.76
CA ARG A 375 46.21 -20.34 67.54
C ARG A 375 47.31 -19.43 66.92
N THR A 376 47.40 -18.11 67.18
CA THR A 376 46.50 -17.08 67.82
C THR A 376 46.83 -15.67 67.26
N THR A 377 45.94 -14.66 67.42
CA THR A 377 46.16 -13.17 67.55
C THR A 377 47.30 -12.45 66.77
N ALA A 378 47.12 -11.24 66.19
CA ALA A 378 46.61 -10.05 66.88
C ALA A 378 46.18 -8.87 65.95
N LYS A 379 45.50 -7.88 66.56
CA LYS A 379 45.27 -6.45 66.18
C LYS A 379 45.69 -5.60 67.41
N PRO A 380 45.90 -4.26 67.38
CA PRO A 380 45.16 -3.21 66.65
C PRO A 380 46.13 -2.25 65.86
N LEU A 381 46.08 -0.91 65.73
CA LEU A 381 45.28 0.18 66.34
C LEU A 381 45.35 1.52 65.55
N GLN A 382 44.19 2.13 65.24
CA GLN A 382 43.98 3.58 64.92
C GLN A 382 44.70 4.18 63.67
N GLN A 383 44.33 5.36 63.11
CA GLN A 383 43.33 6.39 63.48
C GLN A 383 42.61 6.99 62.24
N ASN A 384 41.69 7.95 62.43
CA ASN A 384 40.54 8.31 61.55
C ASN A 384 40.82 9.50 60.54
N PRO A 385 39.83 10.24 59.97
CA PRO A 385 38.97 9.87 58.82
C PRO A 385 38.74 11.00 57.76
N VAL A 386 38.07 10.70 56.62
CA VAL A 386 37.22 11.64 55.85
C VAL A 386 36.10 10.86 55.11
N ASP A 387 34.84 11.32 55.17
CA ASP A 387 33.68 10.76 54.43
C ASP A 387 33.52 11.38 53.01
N PRO A 388 32.72 10.80 52.09
CA PRO A 388 31.33 11.31 51.96
C PRO A 388 30.24 10.31 51.47
N PHE A 389 28.99 10.81 51.52
CA PHE A 389 27.74 10.37 50.83
C PHE A 389 26.72 9.45 51.54
N LEU A 390 25.52 10.03 51.72
CA LEU A 390 24.17 9.62 51.26
C LEU A 390 23.91 8.14 50.89
N SER A 391 22.73 7.56 51.14
CA SER A 391 21.53 7.97 51.93
C SER A 391 20.51 6.82 51.95
N VAL A 392 19.74 6.64 53.04
CA VAL A 392 18.66 5.63 53.11
C VAL A 392 17.36 6.25 53.63
N VAL A 393 16.34 6.33 52.77
CA VAL A 393 14.90 6.32 53.10
C VAL A 393 14.18 5.58 51.96
N SER A 394 13.05 4.93 52.23
CA SER A 394 12.25 4.15 51.27
C SER A 394 10.77 4.52 51.30
N SER A 395 9.97 3.88 50.43
CA SER A 395 8.50 4.02 50.28
C SER A 395 8.03 5.32 49.57
N SER A 396 6.85 5.37 48.94
CA SER A 396 5.78 4.36 48.77
C SER A 396 5.18 4.40 47.35
N ALA A 397 4.41 3.37 46.98
CA ALA A 397 3.81 3.22 45.65
C ALA A 397 2.60 4.15 45.40
N ASN A 398 2.24 4.35 44.12
CA ASN A 398 0.83 4.33 43.72
C ASN A 398 0.60 4.05 42.22
N THR A 399 -0.56 3.43 41.96
CA THR A 399 -1.36 3.37 40.69
C THR A 399 -0.70 2.99 39.35
N CYS A 400 -1.31 1.99 38.69
CA CYS A 400 -1.03 1.62 37.30
C CYS A 400 -1.69 2.57 36.31
N ASP A 401 -0.98 2.94 35.24
CA ASP A 401 -1.57 3.33 33.96
C ASP A 401 -1.51 2.16 32.96
N LYS A 402 -2.41 2.16 31.97
CA LYS A 402 -2.58 1.03 31.02
C LYS A 402 -1.79 1.25 29.73
N ASP A 403 -1.06 0.22 29.30
CA ASP A 403 -0.56 0.11 27.93
C ASP A 403 -1.72 0.01 26.91
N PRO A 404 -1.78 0.88 25.88
CA PRO A 404 -2.60 0.63 24.69
C PRO A 404 -1.81 -0.25 23.70
N SER A 405 -1.88 -1.57 23.88
CA SER A 405 -1.26 -2.53 22.98
C SER A 405 -2.03 -2.67 21.65
N ASN A 406 -1.32 -2.57 20.52
CA ASN A 406 -1.68 -3.04 19.17
C ASN A 406 -3.00 -2.58 18.52
N ALA A 407 -2.85 -2.02 17.31
CA ALA A 407 -3.81 -2.06 16.19
C ALA A 407 -5.25 -1.55 16.42
N VAL A 408 -5.51 -0.33 15.96
CA VAL A 408 -6.83 0.04 15.42
C VAL A 408 -6.79 -0.15 13.90
N PRO A 409 -7.54 -1.11 13.33
CA PRO A 409 -7.81 -1.09 11.90
C PRO A 409 -8.77 0.07 11.60
N ILE A 410 -8.40 0.98 10.70
CA ILE A 410 -9.29 2.08 10.29
C ILE A 410 -10.42 1.47 9.46
N ALA A 411 -11.58 1.30 10.08
CA ALA A 411 -12.76 0.75 9.44
C ALA A 411 -13.36 1.75 8.42
N PHE A 412 -13.90 1.23 7.32
CA PHE A 412 -14.72 2.03 6.40
C PHE A 412 -16.02 2.42 7.10
N ALA A 413 -16.11 3.68 7.56
CA ALA A 413 -17.38 4.26 8.00
C ALA A 413 -18.28 4.47 6.78
N ARG A 414 -19.53 3.98 6.84
CA ARG A 414 -20.60 4.47 5.97
C ARG A 414 -21.03 5.86 6.48
N PRO A 415 -21.28 6.84 5.60
CA PRO A 415 -22.02 8.03 5.99
C PRO A 415 -23.40 7.64 6.55
N LEU A 416 -23.73 8.14 7.74
CA LEU A 416 -25.08 8.05 8.28
C LEU A 416 -25.94 9.14 7.63
N VAL A 417 -27.03 8.74 6.99
CA VAL A 417 -28.08 9.67 6.57
C VAL A 417 -28.90 10.04 7.81
N SER A 418 -28.86 11.30 8.22
CA SER A 418 -29.70 11.82 9.30
C SER A 418 -31.02 12.35 8.75
N GLU A 419 -32.11 11.59 8.96
CA GLU A 419 -33.46 12.15 8.88
C GLU A 419 -33.69 13.13 10.04
N PRO A 420 -34.42 14.24 9.84
CA PRO A 420 -34.72 15.19 10.90
C PRO A 420 -35.82 14.67 11.83
N ALA A 421 -35.61 14.78 13.14
CA ALA A 421 -36.65 14.52 14.13
C ALA A 421 -37.54 15.76 14.34
N GLU A 422 -38.86 15.57 14.34
CA GLU A 422 -39.84 16.62 14.63
C GLU A 422 -39.84 17.02 16.12
N THR A 423 -40.24 18.25 16.44
CA THR A 423 -40.70 18.62 17.79
C THR A 423 -41.59 19.86 17.74
N ASP A 424 -42.89 19.70 18.05
CA ASP A 424 -43.88 20.77 18.10
C ASP A 424 -43.71 21.73 19.28
N ILE A 425 -43.78 23.05 19.04
CA ILE A 425 -44.47 24.01 19.94
C ILE A 425 -45.22 25.11 19.15
N ALA A 426 -46.52 24.90 18.98
CA ALA A 426 -47.67 25.81 18.82
C ALA A 426 -47.54 27.33 18.44
N ALA A 427 -48.40 27.70 17.46
CA ALA A 427 -49.15 28.97 17.30
C ALA A 427 -48.39 30.24 16.79
N THR A 428 -49.01 31.19 16.08
CA THR A 428 -50.45 31.51 15.89
C THR A 428 -50.74 32.22 14.53
N LEU A 429 -52.02 32.25 14.11
CA LEU A 429 -52.65 33.11 13.07
C LEU A 429 -52.46 32.75 11.57
N GLY A 430 -53.59 32.51 10.88
CA GLY A 430 -53.76 32.57 9.41
C GLY A 430 -54.53 33.85 8.99
N PRO A 431 -55.28 33.91 7.85
CA PRO A 431 -55.83 32.83 7.00
C PRO A 431 -55.04 32.68 5.64
N THR A 432 -55.51 32.40 4.40
CA THR A 432 -56.82 32.49 3.71
C THR A 432 -56.93 31.64 2.42
N VAL A 433 -58.08 30.94 2.29
CA VAL A 433 -58.97 30.65 1.10
C VAL A 433 -58.47 31.13 -0.29
N CYS A 434 -58.46 30.35 -1.40
CA CYS A 434 -59.61 29.67 -2.02
C CYS A 434 -59.30 28.59 -3.11
N SER A 435 -60.07 27.48 -3.11
CA SER A 435 -60.66 26.66 -4.21
C SER A 435 -59.96 26.22 -5.53
N GLN A 436 -60.32 24.99 -5.96
CA GLN A 436 -60.25 24.45 -7.35
C GLN A 436 -61.51 24.87 -8.19
N PRO A 437 -61.64 24.61 -9.52
CA PRO A 437 -61.86 23.28 -10.16
C PRO A 437 -61.11 23.10 -11.52
N GLY A 438 -61.27 22.07 -12.37
CA GLY A 438 -61.96 20.77 -12.27
C GLY A 438 -62.89 20.37 -13.45
N MET A 439 -62.38 19.69 -14.50
CA MET A 439 -63.10 18.88 -15.54
C MET A 439 -62.11 17.82 -16.12
N GLN A 440 -62.39 16.56 -16.51
CA GLN A 440 -63.49 15.84 -17.22
C GLN A 440 -63.51 16.00 -18.76
N ILE A 441 -63.76 14.99 -19.64
CA ILE A 441 -63.94 13.51 -19.58
C ILE A 441 -63.76 12.91 -21.02
N THR A 442 -63.34 11.63 -21.16
CA THR A 442 -63.70 10.53 -22.15
C THR A 442 -62.49 9.61 -22.38
N GLN A 443 -62.41 8.31 -22.00
CA GLN A 443 -63.20 7.07 -22.26
C GLN A 443 -62.95 6.33 -23.60
N SER A 444 -62.32 5.15 -23.52
CA SER A 444 -62.83 3.87 -24.08
C SER A 444 -62.01 2.63 -23.62
N ASP A 445 -62.71 1.63 -23.06
CA ASP A 445 -62.66 0.15 -23.19
C ASP A 445 -61.43 -0.56 -23.85
N GLN A 446 -61.03 -1.82 -23.54
CA GLN A 446 -61.53 -2.96 -22.71
C GLN A 446 -60.37 -4.00 -22.53
N THR A 447 -60.32 -5.10 -21.75
CA THR A 447 -61.25 -5.89 -20.90
C THR A 447 -60.48 -6.72 -19.82
N ARG A 448 -61.19 -7.23 -18.79
CA ARG A 448 -61.04 -8.52 -18.06
C ARG A 448 -59.68 -9.02 -17.47
N SER A 449 -59.68 -9.14 -16.13
CA SER A 449 -59.08 -10.26 -15.38
C SER A 449 -60.14 -11.35 -15.08
N PRO A 450 -59.78 -12.50 -14.47
CA PRO A 450 -59.88 -12.64 -13.00
C PRO A 450 -58.65 -13.36 -12.37
N ALA A 451 -58.28 -13.25 -11.09
CA ALA A 451 -58.92 -12.80 -9.84
C ALA A 451 -59.82 -13.82 -9.10
N VAL A 452 -59.24 -14.53 -8.12
CA VAL A 452 -59.90 -14.94 -6.86
C VAL A 452 -58.88 -14.77 -5.73
N ALA A 453 -59.33 -14.24 -4.59
CA ALA A 453 -58.57 -14.15 -3.33
C ALA A 453 -59.50 -14.50 -2.17
N ILE A 454 -58.93 -14.78 -0.99
CA ILE A 454 -59.48 -14.56 0.36
C ILE A 454 -58.38 -14.95 1.37
N GLY A 455 -58.33 -14.26 2.50
CA GLY A 455 -57.53 -14.62 3.67
C GLY A 455 -58.20 -14.10 4.95
N THR A 456 -57.76 -14.55 6.11
CA THR A 456 -58.13 -14.00 7.44
C THR A 456 -57.13 -14.46 8.50
N ASP A 457 -57.12 -13.76 9.64
CA ASP A 457 -56.21 -13.95 10.78
C ASP A 457 -56.39 -15.30 11.51
N LEU A 458 -55.38 -15.71 12.30
CA LEU A 458 -55.41 -15.57 13.78
C LEU A 458 -54.06 -16.00 14.41
N ALA A 459 -53.78 -15.53 15.63
CA ALA A 459 -52.60 -15.92 16.42
C ALA A 459 -52.85 -17.18 17.29
N ASP A 460 -51.77 -17.88 17.72
CA ASP A 460 -51.32 -17.90 19.13
C ASP A 460 -49.95 -18.63 19.25
N THR A 461 -49.60 -19.14 20.44
CA THR A 461 -48.23 -19.36 20.93
C THR A 461 -47.92 -20.81 21.34
N ARG A 462 -46.66 -21.06 21.75
CA ARG A 462 -46.15 -22.07 22.72
C ARG A 462 -45.65 -23.47 22.26
N LYS A 463 -44.30 -23.57 22.29
CA LYS A 463 -43.47 -24.43 23.20
C LYS A 463 -43.37 -25.97 22.99
N ARG A 464 -42.22 -26.50 23.50
CA ARG A 464 -41.85 -27.92 23.82
C ARG A 464 -41.40 -28.78 22.63
N LYS A 465 -40.16 -29.29 22.62
CA LYS A 465 -39.52 -30.44 23.34
C LYS A 465 -39.74 -31.76 22.55
N LEU A 466 -38.67 -32.38 22.03
CA LEU A 466 -37.69 -33.29 22.68
C LEU A 466 -38.16 -34.74 22.64
N ASP A 467 -37.48 -35.57 21.82
CA ASP A 467 -36.95 -36.90 22.18
C ASP A 467 -36.17 -37.50 20.98
N THR A 468 -35.51 -38.67 21.04
CA THR A 468 -34.47 -39.20 21.97
C THR A 468 -34.01 -40.57 21.45
N LEU A 469 -32.69 -40.82 21.34
CA LEU A 469 -32.02 -42.11 21.05
C LEU A 469 -32.39 -42.92 19.78
N VAL A 470 -31.37 -43.37 19.04
CA VAL A 470 -30.87 -44.76 19.10
C VAL A 470 -29.34 -44.74 18.92
N GLN A 471 -28.62 -45.60 19.65
CA GLN A 471 -27.18 -45.87 19.52
C GLN A 471 -26.98 -47.38 19.37
N MET A 472 -26.08 -47.83 18.48
CA MET A 472 -25.56 -49.21 18.42
C MET A 472 -24.09 -49.19 17.95
N ASP A 473 -23.28 -50.15 18.42
CA ASP A 473 -21.82 -50.09 18.35
C ASP A 473 -21.15 -51.20 17.49
N ALA A 474 -20.08 -50.80 16.78
CA ALA A 474 -18.84 -51.59 16.60
C ALA A 474 -18.89 -52.88 15.71
N PRO A 475 -17.77 -53.66 15.55
CA PRO A 475 -16.55 -53.22 14.84
C PRO A 475 -15.89 -54.27 13.89
N CYS A 476 -15.25 -53.82 12.79
CA CYS A 476 -14.19 -54.55 12.02
C CYS A 476 -13.66 -53.65 10.87
N LYS A 477 -12.50 -53.83 10.23
CA LYS A 477 -11.22 -54.52 10.56
C LYS A 477 -10.12 -53.92 9.64
N ARG A 478 -8.83 -54.06 9.98
CA ARG A 478 -7.72 -53.68 9.06
C ARG A 478 -7.40 -54.81 8.08
N GLN A 479 -7.08 -54.45 6.83
CA GLN A 479 -6.22 -55.23 5.93
C GLN A 479 -5.45 -54.27 5.00
N SER A 480 -4.35 -54.74 4.42
CA SER A 480 -3.34 -53.89 3.78
C SER A 480 -2.70 -54.57 2.57
N THR A 481 -2.59 -53.83 1.46
CA THR A 481 -1.73 -54.14 0.30
C THR A 481 -1.12 -52.83 -0.20
N GLN A 482 0.10 -52.92 -0.74
CA GLN A 482 0.87 -51.78 -1.26
C GLN A 482 0.71 -51.70 -2.78
N ASP A 483 0.68 -50.49 -3.36
CA ASP A 483 1.79 -49.93 -4.16
C ASP A 483 1.35 -48.77 -5.10
N LEU A 484 2.37 -48.10 -5.66
CA LEU A 484 2.38 -47.05 -6.69
C LEU A 484 1.90 -45.64 -6.29
N ALA A 485 2.79 -44.70 -6.60
CA ALA A 485 2.73 -43.29 -6.24
C ALA A 485 1.71 -42.48 -7.07
N GLY A 486 1.10 -41.50 -6.42
CA GLY A 486 0.34 -40.40 -7.02
C GLY A 486 0.38 -39.19 -6.08
N CYS A 487 0.34 -37.97 -6.63
CA CYS A 487 0.53 -36.75 -5.84
C CYS A 487 -0.62 -36.51 -4.84
N SER A 488 -0.28 -36.31 -3.57
CA SER A 488 -1.25 -35.86 -2.56
C SER A 488 -1.61 -34.39 -2.80
N MET A 489 -2.88 -34.12 -3.16
CA MET A 489 -3.46 -32.78 -3.01
C MET A 489 -3.70 -32.46 -1.53
N ASP A 490 -3.63 -31.18 -1.17
CA ASP A 490 -3.71 -30.72 0.21
C ASP A 490 -5.10 -30.96 0.85
N SER A 491 -5.11 -31.49 2.06
CA SER A 491 -6.33 -31.79 2.83
C SER A 491 -7.00 -30.56 3.46
N SER A 492 -6.69 -29.35 3.01
CA SER A 492 -7.19 -28.08 3.57
C SER A 492 -8.54 -27.64 2.98
N SER A 493 -8.82 -27.97 1.71
CA SER A 493 -10.05 -27.56 1.01
C SER A 493 -11.33 -28.06 1.69
N TYR A 494 -11.33 -29.30 2.18
CA TYR A 494 -12.49 -29.94 2.80
C TYR A 494 -12.87 -29.37 4.18
N GLN A 495 -12.04 -28.52 4.80
CA GLN A 495 -12.40 -27.89 6.09
C GLN A 495 -13.36 -26.69 5.93
N VAL A 496 -13.40 -26.05 4.76
CA VAL A 496 -14.29 -24.91 4.50
C VAL A 496 -15.75 -25.35 4.35
N CYS A 497 -15.98 -26.53 3.78
CA CYS A 497 -17.30 -27.05 3.44
C CYS A 497 -18.21 -27.37 4.64
N GLN A 498 -17.70 -27.42 5.88
CA GLN A 498 -18.47 -27.85 7.06
C GLN A 498 -19.59 -26.88 7.50
N TYR A 499 -19.65 -25.66 6.94
CA TYR A 499 -20.60 -24.61 7.30
C TYR A 499 -21.39 -24.06 6.10
N MET A 500 -21.32 -24.72 4.94
CA MET A 500 -21.92 -24.26 3.68
C MET A 500 -23.21 -25.03 3.35
N GLY A 501 -24.20 -24.37 2.76
CA GLY A 501 -25.42 -25.01 2.28
C GLY A 501 -25.20 -25.78 0.97
N GLU A 502 -26.14 -26.67 0.61
CA GLU A 502 -26.03 -27.50 -0.60
C GLU A 502 -25.89 -26.68 -1.90
N ARG A 503 -26.46 -25.46 -1.95
CA ARG A 503 -26.27 -24.54 -3.09
C ARG A 503 -24.85 -24.00 -3.11
N ASP A 504 -24.41 -23.39 -2.01
CA ASP A 504 -23.08 -22.80 -1.88
C ASP A 504 -21.97 -23.83 -2.14
N LEU A 505 -22.19 -25.09 -1.75
CA LEU A 505 -21.27 -26.21 -1.95
C LEU A 505 -21.22 -26.71 -3.41
N ASN A 506 -22.34 -26.67 -4.14
CA ASN A 506 -22.37 -26.89 -5.59
C ASN A 506 -21.70 -25.73 -6.34
N ASP A 507 -22.00 -24.48 -5.97
CA ASP A 507 -21.38 -23.29 -6.58
C ASP A 507 -19.86 -23.29 -6.35
N PHE A 508 -19.41 -23.58 -5.13
CA PHE A 508 -17.98 -23.76 -4.80
C PHE A 508 -17.32 -24.89 -5.62
N SER A 509 -18.01 -26.02 -5.80
CA SER A 509 -17.50 -27.13 -6.62
C SER A 509 -17.37 -26.76 -8.10
N SER A 510 -18.33 -26.00 -8.64
CA SER A 510 -18.29 -25.47 -10.00
C SER A 510 -17.15 -24.46 -10.17
N LEU A 511 -17.01 -23.52 -9.24
CA LEU A 511 -15.97 -22.50 -9.27
C LEU A 511 -14.56 -23.12 -9.17
N ASN A 512 -14.40 -24.19 -8.38
CA ASN A 512 -13.12 -24.91 -8.26
C ASN A 512 -12.76 -25.67 -9.55
N LEU A 513 -13.76 -26.26 -10.24
CA LEU A 513 -13.58 -26.87 -11.56
C LEU A 513 -13.24 -25.84 -12.65
N GLU A 514 -13.85 -24.65 -12.59
CA GLU A 514 -13.55 -23.54 -13.50
C GLU A 514 -12.14 -22.98 -13.28
N ASN A 515 -11.74 -22.74 -12.02
CA ASN A 515 -10.37 -22.34 -11.68
C ASN A 515 -9.34 -23.36 -12.16
N LYS A 516 -9.61 -24.67 -12.05
CA LYS A 516 -8.72 -25.71 -12.58
C LYS A 516 -8.53 -25.60 -14.09
N LYS A 517 -9.59 -25.38 -14.86
CA LYS A 517 -9.51 -25.18 -16.32
C LYS A 517 -8.71 -23.92 -16.68
N LEU A 518 -8.95 -22.82 -15.96
CA LEU A 518 -8.21 -21.57 -16.16
C LEU A 518 -6.71 -21.73 -15.86
N TYR A 519 -6.34 -22.53 -14.84
CA TYR A 519 -4.94 -22.88 -14.61
C TYR A 519 -4.32 -23.72 -15.72
N GLU A 520 -5.08 -24.66 -16.30
CA GLU A 520 -4.64 -25.49 -17.43
C GLU A 520 -4.44 -24.62 -18.69
N GLU A 521 -5.40 -23.75 -19.01
CA GLU A 521 -5.34 -22.78 -20.11
C GLU A 521 -4.16 -21.79 -19.96
N CYS A 522 -3.93 -21.26 -18.74
CA CYS A 522 -2.78 -20.39 -18.47
C CYS A 522 -1.43 -21.08 -18.74
N VAL A 523 -1.31 -22.39 -18.47
CA VAL A 523 -0.09 -23.16 -18.73
C VAL A 523 0.14 -23.36 -20.23
N GLU A 524 -0.91 -23.59 -21.02
CA GLU A 524 -0.82 -23.69 -22.48
C GLU A 524 -0.46 -22.34 -23.14
N LEU A 525 -1.04 -21.24 -22.67
CA LEU A 525 -0.67 -19.89 -23.11
C LEU A 525 0.79 -19.55 -22.74
N GLU A 526 1.24 -19.98 -21.56
CA GLU A 526 2.64 -19.85 -21.14
C GLU A 526 3.62 -20.68 -22.00
N SER A 527 3.22 -21.81 -22.59
CA SER A 527 4.08 -22.54 -23.54
C SER A 527 4.07 -21.88 -24.92
N ALA A 528 2.89 -21.51 -25.44
CA ALA A 528 2.76 -20.84 -26.73
C ALA A 528 3.55 -19.52 -26.79
N GLN A 529 3.59 -18.75 -25.70
CA GLN A 529 4.41 -17.53 -25.60
C GLN A 529 5.91 -17.83 -25.75
N LYS A 530 6.41 -18.92 -25.18
CA LYS A 530 7.83 -19.31 -25.24
C LYS A 530 8.22 -19.73 -26.66
N ASP A 531 7.36 -20.48 -27.34
CA ASP A 531 7.57 -20.89 -28.74
C ASP A 531 7.53 -19.69 -29.71
N LEU A 532 6.64 -18.72 -29.48
CA LEU A 532 6.60 -17.47 -30.25
C LEU A 532 7.88 -16.64 -30.06
N LEU A 533 8.40 -16.51 -28.84
CA LEU A 533 9.67 -15.80 -28.56
C LEU A 533 10.88 -16.49 -29.21
N LEU A 534 10.91 -17.83 -29.25
CA LEU A 534 11.93 -18.58 -29.97
C LEU A 534 11.85 -18.32 -31.49
N ARG A 535 10.64 -18.25 -32.04
CA ARG A 535 10.40 -18.00 -33.46
C ARG A 535 10.73 -16.55 -33.87
N GLU A 536 10.39 -15.57 -33.03
CA GLU A 536 10.80 -14.17 -33.21
C GLU A 536 12.32 -14.06 -33.32
N ARG A 537 13.05 -14.72 -32.42
CA ARG A 537 14.52 -14.71 -32.42
C ARG A 537 15.14 -15.35 -33.66
N SER A 538 14.51 -16.38 -34.25
CA SER A 538 14.93 -16.94 -35.54
C SER A 538 14.76 -15.92 -36.67
N LEU A 539 13.60 -15.28 -36.75
CA LEU A 539 13.28 -14.29 -37.78
C LEU A 539 14.17 -13.04 -37.70
N GLN A 540 14.57 -12.63 -36.49
CA GLN A 540 15.55 -11.55 -36.30
C GLN A 540 16.94 -11.91 -36.87
N LEU A 541 17.40 -13.15 -36.68
CA LEU A 541 18.67 -13.64 -37.25
C LEU A 541 18.61 -13.78 -38.77
N GLU A 542 17.47 -14.23 -39.32
CA GLU A 542 17.24 -14.31 -40.77
C GLU A 542 17.23 -12.90 -41.41
N LEU A 543 16.63 -11.90 -40.74
CA LEU A 543 16.68 -10.51 -41.16
C LEU A 543 18.09 -9.91 -41.15
N GLU A 544 18.88 -10.16 -40.10
CA GLU A 544 20.27 -9.69 -40.00
C GLU A 544 21.14 -10.29 -41.12
N GLN A 545 20.98 -11.57 -41.42
CA GLN A 545 21.66 -12.24 -42.54
C GLN A 545 21.24 -11.67 -43.90
N ALA A 546 19.95 -11.41 -44.10
CA ALA A 546 19.43 -10.80 -45.32
C ALA A 546 19.96 -9.36 -45.52
N GLU A 547 20.04 -8.56 -44.46
CA GLU A 547 20.58 -7.20 -44.50
C GLU A 547 22.10 -7.21 -44.79
N ALA A 548 22.85 -8.13 -44.19
CA ALA A 548 24.28 -8.30 -44.47
C ALA A 548 24.53 -8.71 -45.94
N HIS A 549 23.72 -9.62 -46.48
CA HIS A 549 23.78 -10.02 -47.89
C HIS A 549 23.44 -8.87 -48.84
N TYR A 550 22.39 -8.09 -48.52
CA TYR A 550 22.03 -6.89 -49.28
C TYR A 550 23.15 -5.84 -49.29
N LYS A 551 23.78 -5.57 -48.13
CA LYS A 551 24.94 -4.67 -48.00
C LYS A 551 26.13 -5.13 -48.86
N SER A 552 26.35 -6.45 -48.97
CA SER A 552 27.39 -7.01 -49.84
C SER A 552 27.10 -6.77 -51.33
N LEU A 553 25.88 -7.09 -51.78
CA LEU A 553 25.44 -6.85 -53.17
C LEU A 553 25.48 -5.36 -53.55
N LEU A 554 25.11 -4.47 -52.63
CA LEU A 554 25.15 -3.02 -52.85
C LEU A 554 26.59 -2.54 -53.09
N LYS A 555 27.56 -3.04 -52.31
CA LYS A 555 28.99 -2.74 -52.45
C LYS A 555 29.55 -3.25 -53.78
N GLU A 556 29.15 -4.46 -54.20
CA GLU A 556 29.53 -5.03 -55.49
C GLU A 556 28.97 -4.19 -56.65
N HIS A 557 27.67 -3.84 -56.61
CA HIS A 557 27.03 -2.99 -57.62
C HIS A 557 27.73 -1.63 -57.76
N MET A 558 28.11 -0.99 -56.65
CA MET A 558 28.88 0.26 -56.67
C MET A 558 30.24 0.11 -57.36
N SER A 559 30.98 -0.98 -57.08
CA SER A 559 32.29 -1.23 -57.70
C SER A 559 32.19 -1.51 -59.20
N VAL A 560 31.20 -2.30 -59.64
CA VAL A 560 30.91 -2.56 -61.06
C VAL A 560 30.50 -1.29 -61.80
N THR A 561 29.78 -0.38 -61.13
CA THR A 561 29.41 0.93 -61.68
C THR A 561 30.63 1.83 -61.89
N ALA A 562 31.54 1.89 -60.91
CA ALA A 562 32.77 2.69 -61.01
C ALA A 562 33.67 2.27 -62.19
N VAL A 563 33.89 0.96 -62.37
CA VAL A 563 34.67 0.42 -63.51
C VAL A 563 34.00 0.72 -64.86
N LYS A 564 32.66 0.83 -64.90
CA LYS A 564 31.90 1.24 -66.10
C LYS A 564 32.06 2.72 -66.43
N THR A 565 32.31 3.59 -65.45
CA THR A 565 32.62 5.01 -65.70
C THR A 565 34.04 5.21 -66.20
N GLU A 566 35.05 4.56 -65.63
CA GLU A 566 36.45 4.69 -66.09
C GLU A 566 36.61 4.24 -67.56
N LYS A 567 35.96 3.14 -67.95
CA LYS A 567 35.93 2.65 -69.35
C LYS A 567 35.09 3.51 -70.32
N ARG A 568 34.57 4.66 -69.89
CA ARG A 568 33.92 5.67 -70.75
C ARG A 568 34.70 6.99 -70.83
N THR A 569 35.84 7.10 -70.14
CA THR A 569 36.68 8.30 -70.06
C THR A 569 38.13 8.02 -70.51
N ALA A 570 38.32 6.99 -71.35
CA ALA A 570 39.58 6.55 -71.93
C ALA A 570 39.37 6.22 -73.42
#